data_AF-A0A530X1P9-F1
#
_entry.id   AF-A0A530X1P9-F1
#
_cell.length_a   1.000
_cell.length_b   1.000
_cell.length_c   1.000
_cell.angle_alpha   90.00
_cell.angle_beta   90.00
_cell.angle_gamma   90.00
#
_symmetry.space_group_name_H-M   'P 1'
#
loop_
_entity.id
_entity.type
_entity.pdbx_description
1 polymer ?
#
loop_
_entity_poly.entity_id
_entity_poly.type
_entity_poly.pdbx_seq_one_letter_code
_entity_poly.pdbx_strand_id
1 'polypeptide(L)'
;MSACSSTRRFRSRTTPRIQTTLPQARNRLVWRSSTSMAHLPTTRLSTRRFATKRNCTGSAMFIKIRQFLQRFHHDEQGAALVEIAIVTPFVLLLSAGVFEFSNIFNTRLLLAAGVEDAARYMARCSSDWNTCSTLAKNLAVNGAVTNGSQRVTGWTVGQVTITPVQSLQAIDSTGTELYLSSTGTVIVVQVSTAYPYPTLGLWSYLGFANLTLNVFHQERVLGW
;
A
#
# COMPACT_ATOMS: atom_id res chain seq x y z
N MET A 1 -24.96 -16.77 60.13
CA MET A 1 -24.82 -17.31 58.76
C MET A 1 -23.95 -16.33 57.98
N SER A 2 -22.64 -16.42 58.12
CA SER A 2 -21.68 -17.23 57.33
C SER A 2 -21.20 -16.51 56.06
N ALA A 3 -19.88 -16.31 56.06
CA ALA A 3 -19.08 -15.51 55.15
C ALA A 3 -18.99 -16.06 53.72
N CYS A 4 -18.64 -15.20 52.77
CA CYS A 4 -17.55 -15.54 51.84
C CYS A 4 -16.94 -14.29 51.20
N SER A 5 -15.66 -14.07 51.51
CA SER A 5 -14.76 -13.08 50.92
C SER A 5 -14.03 -13.71 49.73
N SER A 6 -13.81 -12.97 48.64
CA SER A 6 -12.89 -13.40 47.57
C SER A 6 -12.19 -12.22 46.92
N THR A 7 -10.99 -11.95 47.42
CA THR A 7 -9.99 -11.03 46.87
C THR A 7 -9.29 -11.70 45.69
N ARG A 8 -9.41 -11.18 44.46
CA ARG A 8 -8.60 -11.64 43.31
C ARG A 8 -7.35 -10.78 43.13
N ARG A 9 -6.20 -11.40 43.37
CA ARG A 9 -4.85 -10.90 43.08
C ARG A 9 -4.63 -10.67 41.59
N PHE A 10 -4.12 -9.50 41.23
CA PHE A 10 -3.52 -9.22 39.93
C PHE A 10 -2.06 -9.69 39.96
N ARG A 11 -1.69 -10.66 39.11
CA ARG A 11 -0.34 -11.23 39.03
C ARG A 11 0.31 -10.77 37.72
N SER A 12 1.33 -9.93 37.82
CA SER A 12 2.18 -9.50 36.71
C SER A 12 2.97 -10.69 36.15
N ARG A 13 3.02 -10.82 34.82
CA ARG A 13 3.74 -11.88 34.12
C ARG A 13 4.88 -11.27 33.31
N THR A 14 6.08 -11.34 33.87
CA THR A 14 7.36 -11.07 33.22
C THR A 14 7.74 -12.26 32.34
N THR A 15 8.02 -12.02 31.05
CA THR A 15 8.52 -13.02 30.10
C THR A 15 10.05 -13.11 30.16
N PRO A 16 10.65 -14.32 30.26
CA PRO A 16 12.09 -14.50 30.41
C PRO A 16 12.86 -14.51 29.08
N ARG A 17 14.07 -13.97 29.17
CA ARG A 17 15.13 -13.90 28.15
C ARG A 17 15.87 -15.25 28.08
N ILE A 18 15.94 -15.85 26.89
CA ILE A 18 16.69 -17.10 26.64
C ILE A 18 18.14 -16.72 26.27
N GLN A 19 19.09 -17.14 27.10
CA GLN A 19 20.53 -17.15 26.81
C GLN A 19 20.95 -18.61 26.57
N THR A 20 21.49 -18.89 25.39
CA THR A 20 22.05 -20.20 25.05
C THR A 20 23.56 -20.16 25.24
N THR A 21 24.05 -20.92 26.22
CA THR A 21 25.45 -21.17 26.50
C THR A 21 26.00 -22.24 25.56
N LEU A 22 27.22 -22.06 25.07
CA LEU A 22 27.99 -23.10 24.37
C LEU A 22 29.08 -23.67 25.30
N PRO A 23 29.36 -24.98 25.25
CA PRO A 23 30.20 -25.66 26.23
C PRO A 23 31.69 -25.56 25.95
N GLN A 24 32.47 -25.53 27.03
CA GLN A 24 33.89 -25.91 27.05
C GLN A 24 34.07 -27.40 26.73
N ALA A 25 35.14 -27.75 25.99
CA ALA A 25 36.22 -28.59 26.51
C ALA A 25 37.16 -29.06 25.39
N ARG A 26 38.48 -28.85 25.54
CA ARG A 26 39.48 -29.90 25.80
C ARG A 26 40.89 -29.41 25.46
N ASN A 27 41.73 -29.39 26.49
CA ASN A 27 43.18 -29.41 26.42
C ASN A 27 43.69 -30.59 25.57
N ARG A 28 44.79 -30.40 24.85
CA ARG A 28 45.92 -31.34 24.84
C ARG A 28 47.18 -30.74 24.18
N LEU A 29 48.29 -30.95 24.90
CA LEU A 29 49.64 -31.26 24.43
C LEU A 29 50.62 -30.12 24.09
N VAL A 30 51.38 -29.81 25.14
CA VAL A 30 52.82 -29.48 25.15
C VAL A 30 53.61 -30.35 24.18
N TRP A 31 54.53 -29.75 23.42
CA TRP A 31 55.88 -30.29 23.16
C TRP A 31 56.88 -29.14 22.98
N ARG A 32 58.05 -29.34 23.57
CA ARG A 32 59.16 -28.40 23.78
C ARG A 32 60.39 -28.94 23.04
N SER A 33 61.09 -28.09 22.28
CA SER A 33 62.48 -28.29 21.81
C SER A 33 62.90 -26.99 21.09
N SER A 34 63.70 -26.09 21.67
CA SER A 34 65.15 -26.10 21.97
C SER A 34 66.06 -25.99 20.75
N THR A 35 67.01 -25.02 20.82
CA THR A 35 68.28 -24.83 20.07
C THR A 35 68.16 -24.55 18.56
N SER A 36 68.90 -23.62 17.92
CA SER A 36 70.30 -23.20 18.12
C SER A 36 70.59 -21.85 17.40
N MET A 37 71.57 -21.08 17.88
CA MET A 37 72.24 -19.97 17.16
C MET A 37 73.17 -20.50 16.06
N ALA A 38 73.27 -19.78 14.93
CA ALA A 38 74.55 -19.39 14.31
C ALA A 38 74.37 -18.61 12.99
N HIS A 39 75.15 -17.52 12.89
CA HIS A 39 75.83 -16.94 11.72
C HIS A 39 75.07 -16.36 10.50
N LEU A 40 75.13 -15.02 10.39
CA LEU A 40 75.33 -14.22 9.16
C LEU A 40 76.69 -14.60 8.51
N PRO A 41 76.99 -14.33 7.21
CA PRO A 41 76.62 -13.11 6.45
C PRO A 41 76.40 -13.30 4.90
N THR A 42 76.40 -12.18 4.17
CA THR A 42 76.62 -11.97 2.71
C THR A 42 75.43 -11.73 1.77
N THR A 43 75.13 -10.44 1.62
CA THR A 43 74.80 -9.69 0.39
C THR A 43 74.57 -10.46 -0.92
N ARG A 44 73.39 -10.25 -1.52
CA ARG A 44 73.26 -9.89 -2.95
C ARG A 44 72.15 -8.86 -3.14
N LEU A 45 72.55 -7.64 -3.51
CA LEU A 45 71.69 -6.68 -4.19
C LEU A 45 71.24 -7.31 -5.51
N SER A 46 69.98 -7.73 -5.58
CA SER A 46 69.31 -8.09 -6.83
C SER A 46 68.30 -6.99 -7.14
N THR A 47 68.58 -6.27 -8.21
CA THR A 47 67.74 -5.26 -8.84
C THR A 47 66.37 -5.84 -9.17
N ARG A 48 65.37 -5.52 -8.34
CA ARG A 48 63.96 -5.70 -8.70
C ARG A 48 63.68 -4.85 -9.93
N ARG A 49 63.59 -5.47 -11.11
CA ARG A 49 62.89 -4.85 -12.23
C ARG A 49 61.43 -4.71 -11.81
N PHE A 50 61.02 -3.46 -11.67
CA PHE A 50 59.64 -3.05 -11.51
C PHE A 50 58.89 -3.46 -12.78
N ALA A 51 58.34 -4.67 -12.79
CA ALA A 51 57.36 -5.05 -13.79
C ALA A 51 56.08 -4.28 -13.46
N THR A 52 55.85 -3.20 -14.21
CA THR A 52 54.59 -2.49 -14.24
C THR A 52 53.47 -3.50 -14.51
N LYS A 53 52.67 -3.79 -13.48
CA LYS A 53 51.39 -4.47 -13.65
C LYS A 53 50.59 -3.66 -14.66
N ARG A 54 50.37 -4.21 -15.85
CA ARG A 54 49.30 -3.74 -16.72
C ARG A 54 47.98 -4.04 -15.99
N ASN A 55 47.34 -2.98 -15.51
CA ASN A 55 46.00 -3.04 -14.96
C ASN A 55 45.02 -3.37 -16.08
N CYS A 56 44.85 -4.66 -16.38
CA CYS A 56 43.74 -5.16 -17.18
C CYS A 56 42.58 -5.52 -16.23
N THR A 57 42.12 -4.53 -15.46
CA THR A 57 40.96 -4.65 -14.57
C THR A 57 39.65 -4.83 -15.35
N GLY A 58 39.60 -4.45 -16.63
CA GLY A 58 38.49 -4.74 -17.52
C GLY A 58 38.43 -6.21 -17.98
N SER A 59 39.56 -6.77 -18.44
CA SER A 59 39.58 -8.12 -19.03
C SER A 59 39.36 -9.23 -17.99
N ALA A 60 39.92 -9.09 -16.78
CA ALA A 60 39.73 -10.07 -15.71
C ALA A 60 38.26 -10.19 -15.26
N MET A 61 37.51 -9.08 -15.26
CA MET A 61 36.09 -9.06 -14.89
C MET A 61 35.21 -9.73 -15.95
N PHE A 62 35.44 -9.43 -17.23
CA PHE A 62 34.74 -10.08 -18.33
C PHE A 62 35.06 -11.58 -18.44
N ILE A 63 36.31 -11.99 -18.17
CA ILE A 63 36.70 -13.42 -18.15
C ILE A 63 36.00 -14.16 -16.99
N LYS A 64 35.91 -13.55 -15.80
CA LYS A 64 35.19 -14.12 -14.65
C LYS A 64 33.70 -14.30 -14.93
N ILE A 65 33.05 -13.29 -15.55
CA ILE A 65 31.64 -13.36 -15.95
C ILE A 65 31.43 -14.46 -17.00
N ARG A 66 32.32 -14.56 -17.99
CA ARG A 66 32.24 -15.57 -19.05
C ARG A 66 32.42 -16.99 -18.51
N GLN A 67 33.33 -17.19 -17.56
CA GLN A 67 33.51 -18.46 -16.85
C GLN A 67 32.31 -18.80 -15.97
N PHE A 68 31.70 -17.80 -15.31
CA PHE A 68 30.48 -18.00 -14.52
C PHE A 68 29.31 -18.44 -15.41
N LEU A 69 29.10 -17.76 -16.54
CA LEU A 69 28.08 -18.10 -17.54
C LEU A 69 28.31 -19.48 -18.17
N GLN A 70 29.55 -19.87 -18.47
CA GLN A 70 29.88 -21.21 -18.98
C GLN A 70 29.60 -22.31 -17.96
N ARG A 71 29.82 -22.04 -16.68
CA ARG A 71 29.55 -22.98 -15.59
C ARG A 71 28.06 -23.15 -15.34
N PHE A 72 27.28 -22.07 -15.49
CA PHE A 72 25.82 -22.10 -15.45
C PHE A 72 25.19 -22.82 -16.65
N HIS A 73 25.81 -22.75 -17.83
CA HIS A 73 25.31 -23.40 -19.05
C HIS A 73 25.41 -24.94 -19.01
N HIS A 74 26.29 -25.50 -18.16
CA HIS A 74 26.49 -26.95 -18.07
C HIS A 74 25.74 -27.60 -16.90
N ASP A 75 24.95 -26.81 -16.17
CA ASP A 75 24.24 -27.24 -14.96
C ASP A 75 22.73 -27.08 -15.19
N GLU A 76 22.00 -28.19 -15.27
CA GLU A 76 20.54 -28.23 -15.42
C GLU A 76 19.83 -27.41 -14.31
N GLN A 77 20.48 -27.25 -13.15
CA GLN A 77 20.03 -26.42 -12.03
C GLN A 77 20.14 -24.91 -12.34
N GLY A 78 21.07 -24.51 -13.21
CA GLY A 78 21.28 -23.12 -13.63
C GLY A 78 20.23 -22.61 -14.62
N ALA A 79 19.66 -23.50 -15.43
CA ALA A 79 18.60 -23.17 -16.38
C ALA A 79 17.31 -22.71 -15.69
N ALA A 80 16.90 -23.40 -14.61
CA ALA A 80 15.73 -23.02 -13.81
C ALA A 80 15.87 -21.63 -13.18
N LEU A 81 17.09 -21.24 -12.77
CA LEU A 81 17.35 -19.91 -12.23
C LEU A 81 17.17 -18.81 -13.29
N VAL A 82 17.56 -19.08 -14.54
CA VAL A 82 17.36 -18.15 -15.66
C VAL A 82 15.89 -18.05 -16.04
N GLU A 83 15.15 -19.15 -16.02
CA GLU A 83 13.71 -19.16 -16.29
C GLU A 83 12.95 -18.29 -15.28
N ILE A 84 13.21 -18.49 -13.98
CA ILE A 84 12.61 -17.67 -12.92
C ILE A 84 13.07 -16.22 -13.01
N ALA A 85 14.34 -15.95 -13.38
CA ALA A 85 14.83 -14.58 -13.53
C ALA A 85 14.08 -13.80 -14.63
N ILE A 86 13.62 -14.47 -15.68
CA ILE A 86 12.85 -13.84 -16.77
C ILE A 86 11.37 -13.74 -16.39
N VAL A 87 10.78 -14.76 -15.76
CA VAL A 87 9.33 -14.79 -15.45
C VAL A 87 8.99 -13.89 -14.25
N THR A 88 9.83 -13.87 -13.21
CA THR A 88 9.59 -13.11 -11.97
C THR A 88 9.26 -11.63 -12.18
N PRO A 89 10.00 -10.83 -12.98
CA PRO A 89 9.67 -9.42 -13.16
C PRO A 89 8.26 -9.21 -13.76
N PHE A 90 7.80 -10.09 -14.65
CA PHE A 90 6.44 -10.01 -15.20
C PHE A 90 5.38 -10.35 -14.15
N VAL A 91 5.61 -11.41 -13.36
CA VAL A 91 4.67 -11.80 -12.30
C VAL A 91 4.59 -10.71 -11.23
N LEU A 92 5.72 -10.10 -10.85
CA LEU A 92 5.74 -8.99 -9.89
C LEU A 92 5.03 -7.76 -10.43
N LEU A 93 5.25 -7.40 -11.71
CA LEU A 93 4.57 -6.29 -12.36
C LEU A 93 3.05 -6.52 -12.39
N LEU A 94 2.60 -7.70 -12.82
CA LEU A 94 1.18 -8.04 -12.86
C LEU A 94 0.57 -8.04 -11.45
N SER A 95 1.26 -8.60 -10.47
CA SER A 95 0.79 -8.63 -9.08
C SER A 95 0.65 -7.21 -8.52
N ALA A 96 1.67 -6.37 -8.71
CA ALA A 96 1.63 -4.97 -8.28
C ALA A 96 0.48 -4.20 -8.96
N GLY A 97 0.23 -4.46 -10.26
CA GLY A 97 -0.89 -3.89 -11.00
C GLY A 97 -2.25 -4.31 -10.41
N VAL A 98 -2.42 -5.59 -10.10
CA VAL A 98 -3.65 -6.11 -9.47
C VAL A 98 -3.86 -5.48 -8.09
N PHE A 99 -2.81 -5.35 -7.27
CA PHE A 99 -2.92 -4.74 -5.94
C PHE A 99 -3.30 -3.25 -6.02
N GLU A 100 -2.64 -2.47 -6.89
CA GLU A 100 -2.94 -1.04 -7.02
C GLU A 100 -4.36 -0.83 -7.58
N PHE A 101 -4.76 -1.61 -8.60
CA PHE A 101 -6.11 -1.54 -9.15
C PHE A 101 -7.18 -1.94 -8.12
N SER A 102 -6.91 -2.97 -7.31
CA SER A 102 -7.83 -3.41 -6.24
C SER A 102 -8.05 -2.30 -5.22
N ASN A 103 -7.00 -1.58 -4.84
CA ASN A 103 -7.11 -0.45 -3.89
C ASN A 103 -7.87 0.74 -4.51
N ILE A 104 -7.62 1.05 -5.78
CA ILE A 104 -8.37 2.06 -6.54
C ILE A 104 -9.86 1.72 -6.55
N PHE A 105 -10.19 0.47 -6.88
CA PHE A 105 -11.58 0.02 -6.98
C PHE A 105 -12.29 0.06 -5.62
N ASN A 106 -11.64 -0.43 -4.56
CA ASN A 106 -12.17 -0.34 -3.20
C ASN A 106 -12.44 1.11 -2.79
N THR A 107 -11.51 2.02 -3.09
CA THR A 107 -11.68 3.46 -2.82
C THR A 107 -12.89 4.01 -3.58
N ARG A 108 -13.04 3.69 -4.86
CA ARG A 108 -14.19 4.13 -5.66
C ARG A 108 -15.52 3.61 -5.11
N LEU A 109 -15.57 2.37 -4.64
CA LEU A 109 -16.78 1.83 -4.02
C LEU A 109 -17.14 2.56 -2.72
N LEU A 110 -16.15 2.91 -1.89
CA LEU A 110 -16.39 3.70 -0.67
C LEU A 110 -16.87 5.11 -0.98
N LEU A 111 -16.32 5.75 -2.02
CA LEU A 111 -16.80 7.04 -2.53
C LEU A 111 -18.25 6.94 -3.04
N ALA A 112 -18.58 5.89 -3.80
CA ALA A 112 -19.94 5.62 -4.29
C ALA A 112 -20.94 5.47 -3.16
N ALA A 113 -20.64 4.63 -2.17
CA ALA A 113 -21.50 4.47 -1.00
C ALA A 113 -21.70 5.80 -0.24
N GLY A 114 -20.64 6.59 -0.04
CA GLY A 114 -20.77 7.88 0.64
C GLY A 114 -21.61 8.90 -0.14
N VAL A 115 -21.40 9.01 -1.45
CA VAL A 115 -22.18 9.90 -2.32
C VAL A 115 -23.65 9.50 -2.38
N GLU A 116 -23.94 8.20 -2.44
CA GLU A 116 -25.29 7.63 -2.40
C GLU A 116 -25.99 7.94 -1.06
N ASP A 117 -25.31 7.74 0.07
CA ASP A 117 -25.85 8.03 1.41
C ASP A 117 -26.16 9.53 1.57
N ALA A 118 -25.29 10.41 1.08
CA ALA A 118 -25.54 11.84 1.09
C ALA A 118 -26.72 12.25 0.21
N ALA A 119 -26.86 11.67 -0.98
CA ALA A 119 -27.99 11.94 -1.85
C ALA A 119 -29.33 11.46 -1.25
N ARG A 120 -29.35 10.27 -0.65
CA ARG A 120 -30.51 9.73 0.08
C ARG A 120 -30.88 10.57 1.29
N TYR A 121 -29.89 11.12 1.99
CA TYR A 121 -30.10 12.05 3.09
C TYR A 121 -30.70 13.35 2.59
N MET A 122 -30.12 13.96 1.54
CA MET A 122 -30.63 15.18 0.91
C MET A 122 -32.06 15.02 0.42
N ALA A 123 -32.40 13.85 -0.11
CA ALA A 123 -33.74 13.55 -0.58
C ALA A 123 -34.81 13.53 0.52
N ARG A 124 -34.44 13.31 1.78
CA ARG A 124 -35.38 13.15 2.91
C ARG A 124 -35.30 14.25 3.97
N CYS A 125 -34.22 15.01 3.98
CA CYS A 125 -33.99 16.04 4.99
C CYS A 125 -35.05 17.16 4.89
N SER A 126 -35.50 17.67 6.04
CA SER A 126 -36.65 18.59 6.14
C SER A 126 -36.34 19.94 6.80
N SER A 127 -35.07 20.27 7.08
CA SER A 127 -34.63 21.49 7.81
C SER A 127 -34.48 22.79 6.97
N ASP A 128 -33.28 23.18 6.53
CA ASP A 128 -33.08 24.06 5.36
C ASP A 128 -32.01 23.44 4.43
N TRP A 129 -31.94 23.88 3.16
CA TRP A 129 -31.00 23.32 2.18
C TRP A 129 -29.54 23.36 2.66
N ASN A 130 -29.10 24.45 3.29
CA ASN A 130 -27.70 24.62 3.69
C ASN A 130 -27.34 23.72 4.88
N THR A 131 -28.24 23.62 5.86
CA THR A 131 -28.08 22.69 6.98
C THR A 131 -28.03 21.25 6.49
N CYS A 132 -28.98 20.85 5.64
CA CYS A 132 -29.03 19.49 5.10
C CYS A 132 -27.83 19.17 4.22
N SER A 133 -27.38 20.12 3.39
CA SER A 133 -26.18 19.98 2.55
C SER A 133 -24.92 19.77 3.41
N THR A 134 -24.79 20.54 4.48
CA THR A 134 -23.65 20.40 5.41
C THR A 134 -23.63 19.01 6.07
N LEU A 135 -24.77 18.56 6.58
CA LEU A 135 -24.89 17.25 7.22
C LEU A 135 -24.71 16.10 6.21
N ALA A 136 -25.24 16.24 4.99
CA ALA A 136 -25.07 15.27 3.91
C ALA A 136 -23.60 15.14 3.49
N LYS A 137 -22.86 16.25 3.38
CA LYS A 137 -21.42 16.21 3.09
C LYS A 137 -20.63 15.51 4.19
N ASN A 138 -20.97 15.77 5.45
CA ASN A 138 -20.37 15.04 6.58
C ASN A 138 -20.69 13.54 6.50
N LEU A 139 -21.93 13.18 6.19
CA LEU A 139 -22.35 11.78 6.04
C LEU A 139 -21.61 11.06 4.90
N ALA A 140 -21.44 11.72 3.75
CA ALA A 140 -20.67 11.18 2.63
C ALA A 140 -19.26 10.82 3.08
N VAL A 141 -18.54 11.79 3.63
CA VAL A 141 -17.11 11.67 3.92
C VAL A 141 -16.84 10.82 5.16
N ASN A 142 -17.66 10.98 6.21
CA ASN A 142 -17.38 10.43 7.54
C ASN A 142 -18.28 9.26 7.95
N GLY A 143 -19.24 8.87 7.10
CA GLY A 143 -20.18 7.80 7.44
C GLY A 143 -21.21 8.15 8.52
N ALA A 144 -21.14 9.35 9.10
CA ALA A 144 -22.09 9.89 10.06
C ALA A 144 -22.19 11.41 9.90
N VAL A 145 -23.37 11.97 10.24
CA VAL A 145 -23.62 13.41 10.17
C VAL A 145 -22.81 14.20 11.22
N THR A 146 -22.46 13.55 12.34
CA THR A 146 -21.65 14.09 13.44
C THR A 146 -20.67 13.04 13.94
N ASN A 147 -19.46 13.46 14.32
CA ASN A 147 -18.42 12.62 14.94
C ASN A 147 -18.09 11.29 14.22
N GLY A 148 -18.26 11.24 12.89
CA GLY A 148 -17.87 10.09 12.08
C GLY A 148 -16.37 10.03 11.79
N SER A 149 -15.92 8.90 11.25
CA SER A 149 -14.53 8.71 10.77
C SER A 149 -14.50 8.70 9.25
N GLN A 150 -13.44 9.25 8.66
CA GLN A 150 -13.30 9.28 7.20
C GLN A 150 -13.44 7.89 6.58
N ARG A 151 -14.34 7.73 5.61
CA ARG A 151 -14.49 6.49 4.81
C ARG A 151 -13.26 6.23 3.96
N VAL A 152 -12.68 7.30 3.43
CA VAL A 152 -11.48 7.30 2.58
C VAL A 152 -10.51 8.32 3.14
N THR A 153 -9.28 7.89 3.41
CA THR A 153 -8.21 8.77 3.92
C THR A 153 -7.97 9.94 2.98
N GLY A 154 -8.00 11.16 3.51
CA GLY A 154 -7.78 12.38 2.72
C GLY A 154 -8.98 12.82 1.87
N TRP A 155 -10.11 12.11 1.90
CA TRP A 155 -11.36 12.60 1.32
C TRP A 155 -12.00 13.61 2.26
N THR A 156 -12.39 14.78 1.75
CA THR A 156 -12.86 15.91 2.55
C THR A 156 -14.19 16.46 2.04
N VAL A 157 -14.93 17.14 2.91
CA VAL A 157 -16.24 17.73 2.57
C VAL A 157 -16.17 18.77 1.44
N GLY A 158 -15.01 19.41 1.24
CA GLY A 158 -14.77 20.35 0.15
C GLY A 158 -14.74 19.68 -1.23
N GLN A 159 -14.50 18.37 -1.29
CA GLN A 159 -14.50 17.59 -2.53
C GLN A 159 -15.88 17.03 -2.86
N VAL A 160 -16.91 17.28 -2.05
CA VAL A 160 -18.28 16.85 -2.28
C VAL A 160 -19.13 18.05 -2.72
N THR A 161 -19.75 17.91 -3.89
CA THR A 161 -20.64 18.91 -4.49
C THR A 161 -22.06 18.38 -4.46
N ILE A 162 -23.00 19.19 -3.99
CA ILE A 162 -24.43 18.88 -3.96
C ILE A 162 -25.13 19.94 -4.80
N THR A 163 -25.87 19.51 -5.82
CA THR A 163 -26.58 20.40 -6.74
C THR A 163 -28.05 19.97 -6.81
N PRO A 164 -29.01 20.89 -6.72
CA PRO A 164 -30.39 20.61 -7.08
C PRO A 164 -30.44 20.58 -8.61
N VAL A 165 -30.39 19.38 -9.20
CA VAL A 165 -30.01 19.23 -10.60
C VAL A 165 -31.16 19.44 -11.56
N GLN A 166 -32.40 19.13 -11.17
CA GLN A 166 -33.50 19.31 -12.10
C GLN A 166 -34.87 19.24 -11.44
N SER A 167 -35.75 20.14 -11.88
CA SER A 167 -37.19 19.94 -11.78
C SER A 167 -37.66 19.26 -13.06
N LEU A 168 -38.21 18.06 -12.93
CA LEU A 168 -38.84 17.31 -14.00
C LEU A 168 -40.35 17.51 -13.92
N GLN A 169 -41.04 17.57 -15.06
CA GLN A 169 -42.50 17.63 -15.05
C GLN A 169 -43.06 16.29 -14.55
N ALA A 170 -43.93 16.35 -13.55
CA ALA A 170 -44.61 15.17 -13.01
C ALA A 170 -45.82 14.78 -13.85
N ILE A 171 -46.32 15.70 -14.68
CA ILE A 171 -47.49 15.56 -15.53
C ILE A 171 -47.08 15.93 -16.95
N ASP A 172 -47.51 15.14 -17.95
CA ASP A 172 -47.27 15.46 -19.35
C ASP A 172 -48.25 16.51 -19.90
N SER A 173 -48.08 16.92 -21.16
CA SER A 173 -48.95 17.91 -21.81
C SER A 173 -50.41 17.45 -21.99
N THR A 174 -50.69 16.16 -21.79
CA THR A 174 -52.04 15.57 -21.90
C THR A 174 -52.74 15.40 -20.55
N GLY A 175 -52.07 15.74 -19.44
CA GLY A 175 -52.59 15.58 -18.09
C GLY A 175 -52.33 14.20 -17.49
N THR A 176 -51.50 13.36 -18.12
CA THR A 176 -51.11 12.05 -17.60
C THR A 176 -50.05 12.23 -16.52
N GLU A 177 -50.27 11.67 -15.33
CA GLU A 177 -49.30 11.69 -14.24
C GLU A 177 -48.16 10.69 -14.54
N LEU A 178 -46.99 11.24 -14.89
CA LEU A 178 -45.75 10.48 -15.15
C LEU A 178 -45.08 10.05 -13.84
N TYR A 179 -45.19 10.89 -12.81
CA TYR A 179 -44.58 10.67 -11.51
C TYR A 179 -45.50 11.17 -10.40
N LEU A 180 -45.69 10.36 -9.36
CA LEU A 180 -46.52 10.74 -8.21
C LEU A 180 -45.91 11.97 -7.51
N SER A 181 -46.52 13.15 -7.61
CA SER A 181 -46.01 14.39 -6.98
C SER A 181 -47.12 15.36 -6.60
N SER A 182 -46.98 16.06 -5.47
CA SER A 182 -47.95 17.06 -5.00
C SER A 182 -47.86 18.42 -5.72
N THR A 183 -46.76 18.71 -6.41
CA THR A 183 -46.46 20.05 -6.94
C THR A 183 -46.35 20.10 -8.47
N GLY A 184 -46.85 19.09 -9.19
CA GLY A 184 -46.76 18.99 -10.66
C GLY A 184 -45.33 18.84 -11.19
N THR A 185 -44.33 18.85 -10.32
CA THR A 185 -42.90 18.70 -10.65
C THR A 185 -42.20 17.76 -9.67
N VAL A 186 -41.07 17.19 -10.10
CA VAL A 186 -40.22 16.31 -9.31
C VAL A 186 -38.83 16.91 -9.24
N ILE A 187 -38.34 17.14 -8.02
CA ILE A 187 -36.99 17.65 -7.79
C ILE A 187 -36.01 16.47 -7.67
N VAL A 188 -34.86 16.57 -8.35
CA VAL A 188 -33.77 15.60 -8.25
C VAL A 188 -32.53 16.29 -7.69
N VAL A 189 -31.95 15.71 -6.64
CA VAL A 189 -30.65 16.13 -6.10
C VAL A 189 -29.56 15.26 -6.70
N GLN A 190 -28.48 15.89 -7.15
CA GLN A 190 -27.26 15.18 -7.50
C GLN A 190 -26.19 15.48 -6.47
N VAL A 191 -25.53 14.43 -6.01
CA VAL A 191 -24.31 14.53 -5.22
C VAL A 191 -23.18 13.98 -6.06
N SER A 192 -22.06 14.69 -6.10
CA SER A 192 -20.86 14.24 -6.81
C SER A 192 -19.61 14.51 -6.00
N THR A 193 -18.54 13.79 -6.32
CA THR A 193 -17.22 14.02 -5.76
C THR A 193 -16.14 13.78 -6.80
N ALA A 194 -15.05 14.54 -6.68
CA ALA A 194 -13.82 14.38 -7.43
C ALA A 194 -12.67 14.21 -6.43
N TYR A 195 -12.16 12.99 -6.31
CA TYR A 195 -11.12 12.63 -5.36
C TYR A 195 -9.78 12.37 -6.08
N PRO A 196 -8.74 13.19 -5.83
CA PRO A 196 -7.40 12.94 -6.36
C PRO A 196 -6.78 11.74 -5.64
N TYR A 197 -6.66 10.61 -6.34
CA TYR A 197 -6.20 9.36 -5.74
C TYR A 197 -4.67 9.35 -5.61
N PRO A 198 -4.12 9.15 -4.39
CA PRO A 198 -2.69 8.99 -4.19
C PRO A 198 -2.25 7.62 -4.70
N THR A 199 -1.39 7.60 -5.71
CA THR A 199 -0.89 6.34 -6.31
C THR A 199 0.14 5.67 -5.39
N LEU A 200 0.23 4.34 -5.47
CA LEU A 200 1.14 3.53 -4.64
C LEU A 200 2.54 3.36 -5.26
N GLY A 201 2.79 4.05 -6.38
CA GLY A 201 4.10 4.17 -7.02
C GLY A 201 4.20 3.47 -8.37
N LEU A 202 3.52 2.33 -8.60
CA LEU A 202 3.58 1.63 -9.89
C LEU A 202 2.95 2.49 -11.01
N TRP A 203 1.79 3.12 -10.75
CA TRP A 203 1.15 4.03 -11.71
C TRP A 203 2.08 5.15 -12.20
N SER A 204 2.81 5.78 -11.27
CA SER A 204 3.78 6.84 -11.56
C SER A 204 5.05 6.27 -12.25
N TYR A 205 5.51 5.09 -11.83
CA TYR A 205 6.65 4.39 -12.44
C TYR A 205 6.42 4.06 -13.92
N LEU A 206 5.19 3.71 -14.29
CA LEU A 206 4.80 3.47 -15.69
C LEU A 206 4.60 4.77 -16.50
N GLY A 207 4.73 5.94 -15.88
CA GLY A 207 4.64 7.24 -16.55
C GLY A 207 3.22 7.74 -16.76
N PHE A 208 2.22 7.19 -16.06
CA PHE A 208 0.85 7.68 -16.16
C PHE A 208 0.64 8.97 -15.36
N ALA A 209 -0.30 9.80 -15.82
CA ALA A 209 -0.71 11.01 -15.11
C ALA A 209 -1.48 10.67 -13.82
N ASN A 210 -1.61 11.69 -12.95
CA ASN A 210 -2.38 11.59 -11.72
C ASN A 210 -3.83 11.17 -12.00
N LEU A 211 -4.35 10.25 -11.18
CA LEU A 211 -5.68 9.70 -11.32
C LEU A 211 -6.67 10.43 -10.41
N THR A 212 -7.78 10.90 -10.97
CA THR A 212 -8.91 11.45 -10.20
C THR A 212 -10.10 10.51 -10.30
N LEU A 213 -10.62 10.08 -9.14
CA LEU A 213 -11.82 9.25 -9.06
C LEU A 213 -13.05 10.14 -8.99
N ASN A 214 -13.88 10.07 -10.02
CA ASN A 214 -15.15 10.78 -10.11
C ASN A 214 -16.31 9.83 -9.86
N VAL A 215 -17.24 10.26 -9.01
CA VAL A 215 -18.45 9.52 -8.63
C VAL A 215 -19.59 10.51 -8.52
N PHE A 216 -20.78 10.13 -8.99
CA PHE A 216 -22.00 10.89 -8.78
C PHE A 216 -23.17 9.94 -8.52
N HIS A 217 -24.17 10.42 -7.77
CA HIS A 217 -25.45 9.75 -7.56
C HIS A 217 -26.56 10.80 -7.63
N GLN A 218 -27.71 10.39 -8.18
CA GLN A 218 -28.91 11.21 -8.23
C GLN A 218 -30.01 10.53 -7.43
N GLU A 219 -30.68 11.29 -6.58
CA GLU A 219 -31.82 10.82 -5.82
C GLU A 219 -33.00 11.78 -6.03
N ARG A 220 -34.19 11.22 -6.22
CA ARG A 220 -35.43 11.99 -6.21
C ARG A 220 -35.66 12.54 -4.80
N VAL A 221 -35.91 13.83 -4.72
CA VAL A 221 -36.23 14.54 -3.48
C VAL A 221 -37.69 14.30 -3.10
N LEU A 222 -37.91 13.93 -1.83
CA LEU A 222 -39.21 13.68 -1.20
C LEU A 222 -39.46 14.62 -0.01
N GLY A 223 -38.39 15.15 0.58
CA GLY A 223 -38.43 16.24 1.57
C GLY A 223 -38.34 17.61 0.89
N TRP A 224 -38.72 18.66 1.62
CA TRP A 224 -38.99 20.04 1.19
C TRP A 224 -40.40 20.27 0.68
#